data_AF-A0AAE9HVI2-F1
#
_entry.id   AF-A0AAE9HVI2-F1
#
_cell.length_a   1.000
_cell.length_b   1.000
_cell.length_c   1.000
_cell.angle_alpha   90.00
_cell.angle_beta   90.00
_cell.angle_gamma   90.00
#
_symmetry.space_group_name_H-M   'P 1'
#
loop_
_entity.id
_entity.type
_entity.pdbx_description
1 polymer ?
#
loop_
_entity_poly.entity_id
_entity_poly.type
_entity_poly.pdbx_seq_one_letter_code
_entity_poly.pdbx_strand_id
1 'polypeptide(L)'
;MSTLDWIAAGYVFGIPLIALAAVWQMYVVLNESHALNRFEGTPKMLWVAISLFFSFSLSLYWFCPNARKKGIVFVLLGGAGVALYGMASYLKMRLTTP
;
A
#
# COMPACT_ATOMS: atom_id res chain seq x y z
N MET A 1 -2.29 -15.41 27.02
CA MET A 1 -2.92 -14.36 26.20
C MET A 1 -4.29 -14.81 25.78
N SER A 2 -5.30 -14.02 26.12
CA SER A 2 -6.69 -14.23 25.73
C SER A 2 -6.90 -13.91 24.25
N THR A 3 -8.01 -14.35 23.67
CA THR A 3 -8.38 -14.01 22.28
C THR A 3 -8.54 -12.50 22.07
N LEU A 4 -8.96 -11.77 23.11
CA LEU A 4 -9.05 -10.30 23.08
C LEU A 4 -7.66 -9.65 23.00
N ASP A 5 -6.66 -10.20 23.69
CA ASP A 5 -5.28 -9.70 23.65
C ASP A 5 -4.71 -9.80 22.22
N TRP A 6 -5.01 -10.90 21.51
CA TRP A 6 -4.59 -11.10 20.12
C TRP A 6 -5.30 -10.14 19.15
N ILE A 7 -6.59 -9.87 19.35
CA ILE A 7 -7.34 -8.90 18.55
C ILE A 7 -6.77 -7.49 18.78
N ALA A 8 -6.51 -7.11 20.03
CA ALA A 8 -5.92 -5.82 20.38
C ALA A 8 -4.53 -5.68 19.75
N ALA A 9 -3.66 -6.69 19.87
CA ALA A 9 -2.34 -6.69 19.25
C ALA A 9 -2.42 -6.54 17.72
N GLY A 10 -3.32 -7.29 17.06
CA GLY A 10 -3.47 -7.22 15.61
C GLY A 10 -3.93 -5.84 15.11
N TYR A 11 -4.80 -5.14 15.84
CA TYR A 11 -5.15 -3.76 15.52
C TYR A 11 -4.03 -2.76 15.83
N VAL A 12 -3.38 -2.88 17.00
CA VAL A 12 -2.30 -1.99 17.45
C VAL A 12 -1.10 -2.05 16.52
N PHE A 13 -0.76 -3.21 15.97
CA PHE A 13 0.34 -3.33 15.01
C PHE A 13 -0.12 -3.17 13.55
N GLY A 14 -1.32 -3.64 13.20
CA GLY A 14 -1.82 -3.61 11.83
C GLY A 14 -2.13 -2.20 11.34
N ILE A 15 -2.81 -1.38 12.14
CA ILE A 15 -3.21 -0.02 11.74
C ILE A 15 -1.99 0.89 11.47
N PRO A 16 -0.97 0.96 12.36
CA PRO A 16 0.23 1.73 12.08
C PRO A 16 1.03 1.21 10.89
N LEU A 17 1.11 -0.11 10.67
CA LEU A 17 1.79 -0.66 9.49
C LEU A 17 1.13 -0.20 8.18
N ILE A 18 -0.21 -0.22 8.13
CA ILE A 18 -0.96 0.28 6.96
C ILE A 18 -0.73 1.78 6.79
N ALA A 19 -0.74 2.56 7.88
CA ALA A 19 -0.47 3.99 7.83
C ALA A 19 0.95 4.29 7.31
N LEU A 20 1.96 3.56 7.79
CA LEU A 20 3.34 3.66 7.30
C LEU A 20 3.46 3.26 5.83
N ALA A 21 2.71 2.23 5.38
CA ALA A 21 2.65 1.86 3.97
C ALA A 21 2.09 3.01 3.11
N ALA A 22 1.06 3.73 3.59
CA ALA A 22 0.49 4.86 2.89
C ALA A 22 1.47 6.04 2.80
N VAL A 23 2.18 6.36 3.90
CA VAL A 23 3.24 7.39 3.92
C VAL A 23 4.38 7.02 2.97
N TRP A 24 4.81 5.75 2.98
CA TRP A 24 5.82 5.24 2.06
C TRP A 24 5.37 5.38 0.60
N GLN A 25 4.11 5.06 0.32
CA GLN A 25 3.55 5.20 -1.02
C GLN A 25 3.56 6.66 -1.49
N MET A 26 3.23 7.61 -0.62
CA MET A 26 3.31 9.03 -0.91
C MET A 26 4.75 9.47 -1.21
N TYR A 27 5.73 9.01 -0.43
CA TYR A 27 7.15 9.27 -0.69
C TYR A 27 7.61 8.73 -2.06
N VAL A 28 7.22 7.51 -2.41
CA VAL A 28 7.56 6.91 -3.71
C VAL A 28 6.95 7.72 -4.85
N VAL A 29 5.69 8.14 -4.73
CA VAL A 29 5.03 8.99 -5.75
C VAL A 29 5.79 10.30 -5.91
N LEU A 30 6.08 11.02 -4.83
CA LEU A 30 6.75 12.33 -4.91
C LEU A 30 8.15 12.21 -5.52
N ASN A 31 8.95 11.24 -5.11
CA ASN A 31 10.33 11.10 -5.61
C ASN A 31 10.43 10.50 -7.02
N GLU A 32 9.53 9.60 -7.38
CA GLU A 32 9.59 8.91 -8.68
C GLU A 32 8.72 9.57 -9.75
N SER A 33 7.83 10.51 -9.37
CA SER A 33 7.00 11.25 -10.33
C SER A 33 7.85 12.01 -11.37
N HIS A 34 9.04 12.48 -11.00
CA HIS A 34 9.97 13.14 -11.92
C HIS A 34 10.42 12.25 -13.08
N ALA A 35 10.48 10.93 -12.89
CA ALA A 35 10.84 9.99 -13.95
C ALA A 35 9.78 9.91 -15.06
N LEU A 36 8.56 10.41 -14.82
CA LEU A 36 7.52 10.53 -15.85
C LEU A 36 7.79 11.66 -16.85
N ASN A 37 8.68 12.61 -16.54
CA ASN A 37 9.01 13.71 -17.44
C ASN A 37 9.63 13.23 -18.76
N ARG A 38 10.14 11.99 -18.81
CA ARG A 38 10.62 11.37 -20.06
C ARG A 38 9.53 11.14 -21.11
N PHE A 39 8.25 11.20 -20.73
CA PHE A 39 7.11 11.03 -21.64
C PHE A 39 6.52 12.36 -22.12
N GLU A 40 7.11 13.49 -21.70
CA GLU A 40 6.70 14.83 -22.10
C GLU A 40 6.71 14.97 -23.63
N GLY A 41 5.65 15.58 -24.19
CA GLY A 41 5.49 15.75 -25.64
C GLY A 41 5.05 14.50 -26.42
N THR A 42 4.83 13.36 -25.76
CA THR A 42 4.37 12.12 -26.41
C THR A 42 2.90 11.82 -26.05
N PRO A 43 2.04 11.31 -26.97
CA PRO A 43 0.66 10.93 -26.65
C PRO A 43 0.51 9.85 -25.56
N LYS A 44 1.62 9.16 -25.24
CA LYS A 44 1.72 8.19 -24.14
C LYS A 44 1.56 8.85 -22.76
N MET A 45 1.83 10.15 -22.62
CA MET A 45 1.72 10.88 -21.36
C MET A 45 0.29 10.88 -20.81
N LEU A 46 -0.71 11.06 -21.68
CA LEU A 46 -2.12 11.05 -21.30
C LEU A 46 -2.54 9.70 -20.71
N TRP A 47 -2.15 8.60 -21.37
CA TRP A 47 -2.46 7.24 -20.92
C TRP A 47 -1.79 6.91 -19.60
N VAL A 48 -0.54 7.35 -19.41
CA VAL A 48 0.17 7.15 -18.15
C VAL A 48 -0.49 7.96 -17.03
N ALA A 49 -0.86 9.21 -17.28
CA ALA A 49 -1.59 10.04 -16.31
C ALA A 49 -2.94 9.42 -15.90
N ILE A 50 -3.73 8.94 -16.87
CA ILE A 50 -5.00 8.24 -16.60
C ILE A 50 -4.76 6.99 -15.75
N SER A 51 -3.74 6.19 -16.07
CA SER A 51 -3.41 4.99 -15.30
C SER A 51 -2.93 5.31 -13.89
N LEU A 52 -2.20 6.42 -13.69
CA LEU A 52 -1.81 6.91 -12.36
C LEU A 52 -3.04 7.35 -11.57
N PHE A 53 -3.99 8.02 -12.22
CA PHE A 53 -5.20 8.49 -11.56
C PHE A 53 -6.08 7.33 -11.06
N PHE A 54 -6.22 6.27 -11.87
CA PHE A 54 -7.07 5.12 -11.53
C PHE A 54 -6.40 4.07 -10.65
N SER A 55 -5.08 3.89 -10.77
CA SER A 55 -4.38 2.78 -10.10
C SER A 55 -3.40 3.23 -9.02
N PHE A 56 -3.15 4.54 -8.90
CA PHE A 56 -2.35 5.33 -7.94
C PHE A 56 -1.03 4.72 -7.44
N SER A 57 -1.08 3.51 -6.91
CA SER A 57 0.06 2.72 -6.48
C SER A 57 0.64 1.80 -7.57
N LEU A 58 -0.18 1.07 -8.33
CA LEU A 58 0.33 0.01 -9.21
C LEU A 58 0.98 0.53 -10.50
N SER A 59 0.45 1.63 -11.05
CA SER A 59 0.92 2.21 -12.32
C SER A 59 2.38 2.70 -12.22
N LEU A 60 2.78 3.29 -11.09
CA LEU A 60 4.16 3.74 -10.86
C LEU A 60 5.16 2.57 -10.90
N TYR A 61 4.79 1.39 -10.39
CA TYR A 61 5.65 0.21 -10.41
C TYR A 61 5.81 -0.40 -11.81
N TRP A 62 4.86 -0.14 -12.70
CA TRP A 62 4.91 -0.56 -14.10
C TRP A 62 5.80 0.35 -14.93
N PHE A 63 5.59 1.66 -14.82
CA PHE A 63 6.29 2.64 -15.65
C PHE A 63 7.69 2.99 -15.12
N CYS A 64 7.92 3.01 -13.80
CA CYS A 64 9.21 3.41 -13.24
C CYS A 64 10.00 2.19 -12.71
N PRO A 65 11.14 1.82 -13.32
CA PRO A 65 11.93 0.66 -12.88
C PRO A 65 12.54 0.86 -11.49
N ASN A 66 12.82 2.10 -11.09
CA ASN A 66 13.34 2.44 -9.76
C ASN A 66 12.25 2.40 -8.68
N ALA A 67 11.02 2.81 -9.01
CA ALA A 67 9.86 2.64 -8.15
C ALA A 67 9.59 1.17 -7.83
N ARG A 68 9.79 0.25 -8.80
CA ARG A 68 9.56 -1.20 -8.61
C ARG A 68 10.36 -1.79 -7.44
N LYS A 69 11.61 -1.38 -7.27
CA LYS A 69 12.45 -1.82 -6.14
C LYS A 69 11.91 -1.32 -4.79
N LYS A 70 11.41 -0.07 -4.78
CA LYS A 70 10.80 0.55 -3.59
C LYS A 70 9.41 0.01 -3.27
N GLY A 71 8.75 -0.63 -4.25
CA GLY A 71 7.45 -1.27 -4.08
C GLY A 71 7.45 -2.52 -3.21
N ILE A 72 8.60 -3.18 -3.07
CA ILE A 72 8.74 -4.32 -2.16
C ILE A 72 8.46 -3.89 -0.73
N VAL A 73 8.96 -2.72 -0.32
CA VAL A 73 8.72 -2.16 1.02
C VAL A 73 7.24 -1.84 1.22
N PHE A 74 6.56 -1.31 0.20
CA PHE A 74 5.11 -1.09 0.23
C PHE A 74 4.32 -2.39 0.39
N VAL A 75 4.67 -3.44 -0.37
CA VAL A 75 3.99 -4.74 -0.29
C VAL A 75 4.24 -5.40 1.07
N LEU A 76 5.43 -5.27 1.63
CA LEU A 76 5.73 -5.82 2.96
C LEU A 76 4.97 -5.07 4.06
N LEU A 77 5.01 -3.73 4.08
CA LEU A 77 4.32 -2.93 5.09
C LEU A 77 2.79 -3.02 4.95
N GLY A 78 2.29 -2.82 3.74
CA GLY A 78 0.86 -2.87 3.44
C GLY A 78 0.32 -4.28 3.59
N GLY A 79 1.02 -5.29 3.05
CA GLY A 79 0.62 -6.69 3.12
C GLY A 79 0.62 -7.23 4.55
N ALA A 80 1.69 -6.99 5.32
CA ALA A 80 1.73 -7.40 6.72
C ALA A 80 0.69 -6.65 7.56
N GLY A 81 0.50 -5.34 7.32
CA GLY A 81 -0.52 -4.55 8.01
C GLY A 81 -1.95 -5.04 7.73
N VAL A 82 -2.28 -5.31 6.46
CA VAL A 82 -3.58 -5.86 6.05
C VAL A 82 -3.78 -7.27 6.59
N ALA A 83 -2.75 -8.12 6.60
CA ALA A 83 -2.84 -9.46 7.17
C ALA A 83 -3.14 -9.41 8.68
N LEU A 84 -2.44 -8.55 9.44
CA LEU A 84 -2.66 -8.36 10.88
C LEU A 84 -4.05 -7.79 11.18
N TYR A 85 -4.46 -6.74 10.46
CA TYR A 85 -5.78 -6.14 10.60
C TYR A 85 -6.91 -7.11 10.22
N GLY A 86 -6.72 -7.85 9.12
CA GLY A 86 -7.65 -8.85 8.63
C GLY A 86 -7.80 -10.01 9.59
N MET A 87 -6.69 -10.51 10.14
CA MET A 87 -6.69 -11.56 11.17
C MET A 87 -7.40 -11.11 12.45
N ALA A 88 -7.13 -9.90 12.93
CA ALA A 88 -7.82 -9.32 14.09
C ALA A 88 -9.33 -9.21 13.85
N SER A 89 -9.72 -8.76 12.65
CA SER A 89 -11.13 -8.60 12.28
C SER A 89 -11.85 -9.95 12.12
N TYR A 90 -11.15 -10.96 11.61
CA TYR A 90 -11.67 -12.33 11.51
C TYR A 90 -11.88 -12.97 12.90
N LEU A 91 -10.89 -12.83 13.79
CA LEU A 91 -10.98 -13.31 15.17
C LEU A 91 -12.10 -12.61 15.93
N LYS A 92 -12.24 -11.29 15.77
CA LYS A 92 -13.36 -10.54 16.34
C LYS A 92 -14.70 -11.08 15.83
N MET A 93 -14.84 -11.30 14.52
CA MET A 93 -16.07 -11.83 13.94
C MET A 93 -16.43 -13.21 14.53
N ARG A 94 -15.45 -14.13 14.64
CA ARG A 94 -15.61 -15.44 15.28
C ARG A 94 -16.03 -15.37 16.75
N LEU A 95 -15.56 -14.36 17.48
CA LEU A 95 -15.89 -14.17 18.91
C LEU A 95 -17.30 -13.60 19.11
N THR A 96 -17.85 -12.91 18.11
CA THR A 96 -19.13 -12.20 18.20
C THR A 96 -20.29 -12.99 17.57
N THR A 97 -19.98 -14.01 16.76
CA THR A 97 -20.98 -14.97 16.28
C THR A 97 -21.37 -15.95 17.40
N PRO A 98 -22.68 -16.12 17.70
CA PRO A 98 -23.16 -16.96 18.79
C PRO A 98 -22.90 -18.45 18.56
#